data_AF-A0A4Y4C750-F1
#
_entry.id   AF-A0A4Y4C750-F1
#
_cell.length_a   1.000
_cell.length_b   1.000
_cell.length_c   1.000
_cell.angle_alpha   90.00
_cell.angle_beta   90.00
_cell.angle_gamma   90.00
#
_symmetry.space_group_name_H-M   'P 1'
#
loop_
_entity.id
_entity.type
_entity.pdbx_description
1 polymer ?
#
loop_
_entity_poly.entity_id
_entity_poly.type
_entity_poly.pdbx_seq_one_letter_code
_entity_poly.pdbx_strand_id
1 'polypeptide(L)'
;METIKAENPDSYFTDQLGNPVNRATHYETTGPEIWRDTHGEADVLVGGVGTGGTVSGAGRFLKDRRADVKVVVAEPGETSLPT
;
A
#
# COMPACT_ATOMS: atom_id res chain seq x y z
N MET A 1 4.50 -18.47 12.99
CA MET A 1 4.36 -18.78 11.56
C MET A 1 5.08 -20.08 11.19
N GLU A 2 6.27 -20.33 11.74
CA GLU A 2 6.98 -21.61 11.53
C GLU A 2 6.19 -22.84 12.01
N THR A 3 5.53 -22.76 13.17
CA THR A 3 4.67 -23.85 13.68
C THR A 3 3.53 -24.18 12.72
N ILE A 4 2.80 -23.17 12.24
CA ILE A 4 1.67 -23.37 11.31
C ILE A 4 2.15 -23.97 9.98
N LYS A 5 3.31 -23.53 9.46
CA LYS A 5 3.91 -24.11 8.25
C LYS A 5 4.32 -25.57 8.45
N ALA A 6 4.87 -25.90 9.61
CA ALA A 6 5.28 -27.27 9.93
C ALA A 6 4.08 -28.22 10.05
N GLU A 7 2.97 -27.75 10.63
CA GLU A 7 1.74 -28.54 10.79
C GLU A 7 0.92 -28.65 9.50
N ASN A 8 1.15 -27.76 8.53
CA ASN A 8 0.41 -27.67 7.27
C ASN A 8 1.38 -27.58 6.08
N PRO A 9 2.00 -28.68 5.65
CA PRO A 9 3.10 -28.67 4.66
C PRO A 9 2.68 -28.15 3.27
N ASP A 10 1.40 -28.25 2.91
CA ASP A 10 0.86 -27.72 1.65
C ASP A 10 0.39 -26.26 1.75
N SER A 11 0.52 -25.63 2.93
CA SER A 11 0.11 -24.23 3.12
C SER A 11 1.14 -23.24 2.60
N TYR A 12 0.66 -22.11 2.08
CA TYR A 12 1.49 -21.00 1.64
C TYR A 12 1.25 -19.77 2.49
N PHE A 13 2.33 -19.23 3.09
CA PHE A 13 2.26 -17.96 3.79
C PHE A 13 2.59 -16.82 2.83
N THR A 14 1.61 -15.93 2.60
CA THR A 14 1.70 -14.87 1.61
C THR A 14 2.61 -13.71 1.99
N ASP A 15 2.94 -13.58 3.29
CA ASP A 15 3.86 -12.60 3.86
C ASP A 15 3.62 -11.16 3.37
N GLN A 16 2.45 -10.58 3.64
CA GLN A 16 2.11 -9.24 3.14
C GLN A 16 3.11 -8.12 3.52
N LEU A 17 3.95 -8.32 4.54
CA LEU A 17 4.97 -7.36 4.94
C LEU A 17 6.27 -7.55 4.15
N GLY A 18 6.74 -8.79 4.00
CA GLY A 18 7.97 -9.10 3.26
C GLY A 18 7.78 -9.27 1.75
N ASN A 19 6.55 -9.51 1.29
CA ASN A 19 6.27 -9.81 -0.10
C ASN A 19 6.24 -8.53 -0.96
N PRO A 20 7.18 -8.37 -1.91
CA PRO A 20 7.27 -7.16 -2.74
C PRO A 20 6.06 -6.98 -3.65
N VAL A 21 5.29 -8.04 -3.92
CA VAL A 21 4.08 -7.98 -4.75
C VAL A 21 3.04 -7.06 -4.13
N ASN A 22 2.96 -6.95 -2.79
CA ASN A 22 2.01 -6.06 -2.13
C ASN A 22 2.14 -4.60 -2.64
N ARG A 23 3.33 -4.01 -2.53
CA ARG A 23 3.54 -2.63 -3.02
C ARG A 23 3.56 -2.54 -4.55
N ALA A 24 4.03 -3.58 -5.25
CA ALA A 24 4.12 -3.58 -6.72
C ALA A 24 2.72 -3.51 -7.35
N THR A 25 1.76 -4.30 -6.84
CA THR A 25 0.37 -4.27 -7.29
C THR A 25 -0.19 -2.85 -7.27
N HIS A 26 -0.01 -2.11 -6.17
CA HIS A 26 -0.53 -0.75 -6.07
C HIS A 26 0.18 0.27 -6.98
N TYR A 27 1.44 0.04 -7.34
CA TYR A 27 2.14 0.84 -8.35
C TYR A 27 1.61 0.53 -9.76
N GLU A 28 1.34 -0.73 -10.06
CA GLU A 28 0.91 -1.21 -11.37
C GLU A 28 -0.59 -1.02 -11.65
N THR A 29 -1.42 -0.92 -10.61
CA THR A 29 -2.88 -0.81 -10.74
C THR A 29 -3.42 0.46 -10.07
N THR A 30 -3.39 0.52 -8.74
CA THR A 30 -4.06 1.56 -7.95
C THR A 30 -3.55 2.98 -8.28
N GLY A 31 -2.25 3.17 -8.44
CA GLY A 31 -1.67 4.45 -8.87
C GLY A 31 -2.16 4.90 -10.25
N PRO A 32 -2.05 4.07 -11.30
CA PRO A 32 -2.60 4.34 -12.62
C PRO A 32 -4.10 4.63 -12.63
N GLU A 33 -4.88 3.89 -11.84
CA GLU A 33 -6.33 4.10 -11.70
C GLU A 33 -6.61 5.50 -11.14
N ILE A 34 -5.98 5.87 -10.02
CA ILE A 34 -6.10 7.22 -9.45
C ILE A 34 -5.72 8.29 -10.47
N TRP A 35 -4.58 8.13 -11.15
CA TRP A 35 -4.12 9.11 -12.12
C TRP A 35 -5.08 9.27 -13.30
N ARG A 36 -5.57 8.17 -13.86
CA ARG A 36 -6.54 8.16 -14.95
C ARG A 36 -7.85 8.81 -14.53
N ASP A 37 -8.40 8.40 -13.39
CA ASP A 37 -9.74 8.79 -12.96
C ASP A 37 -9.78 10.24 -12.46
N THR A 38 -8.63 10.78 -12.03
CA THR A 38 -8.44 12.21 -11.72
C THR A 38 -7.98 13.04 -12.92
N HIS A 39 -7.87 12.45 -14.12
CA HIS A 39 -7.36 13.11 -15.32
C HIS A 39 -5.96 13.75 -15.12
N GLY A 40 -5.14 13.20 -14.23
CA GLY A 40 -3.81 13.71 -13.91
C GLY A 40 -3.78 14.90 -12.95
N GLU A 41 -4.90 15.25 -12.32
CA GLU A 41 -5.03 16.42 -11.44
C GLU A 41 -4.85 16.10 -9.94
N ALA A 42 -4.48 14.85 -9.57
CA ALA A 42 -4.29 14.48 -8.17
C ALA A 42 -3.08 15.20 -7.54
N ASP A 43 -3.31 16.09 -6.57
CA ASP A 43 -2.26 16.82 -5.83
C ASP A 43 -1.79 16.13 -4.55
N VAL A 44 -2.70 15.46 -3.86
CA VAL A 44 -2.44 14.84 -2.56
C VAL A 44 -3.09 13.46 -2.52
N LEU A 45 -2.28 12.44 -2.23
CA LEU A 45 -2.75 11.12 -1.84
C LEU A 45 -2.72 11.00 -0.32
N VAL A 46 -3.90 10.82 0.29
CA VAL A 46 -4.03 10.54 1.73
C VAL A 46 -4.48 9.09 1.91
N GLY A 47 -3.77 8.32 2.72
CA GLY A 47 -4.14 6.93 3.00
C GLY A 47 -3.77 6.50 4.41
N GLY A 48 -4.63 5.68 5.01
CA GLY A 48 -4.28 4.98 6.25
C GLY A 48 -3.12 4.01 6.03
N VAL A 49 -2.30 3.79 7.06
CA VAL A 49 -1.18 2.84 6.99
C VAL A 49 -1.45 1.58 7.80
N GLY A 50 -1.39 0.44 7.12
CA GLY A 50 -1.20 -0.89 7.71
C GLY A 50 0.19 -1.41 7.37
N THR A 51 0.27 -2.26 6.34
CA THR A 51 1.57 -2.73 5.79
C THR A 51 2.35 -1.65 5.03
N GLY A 52 1.69 -0.55 4.66
CA GLY A 52 2.26 0.52 3.84
C GLY A 52 2.27 0.25 2.33
N GLY A 53 1.80 -0.93 1.88
CA GLY A 53 1.80 -1.32 0.46
C GLY A 53 1.08 -0.32 -0.46
N THR A 54 -0.12 0.10 -0.08
CA THR A 54 -0.94 1.04 -0.86
C THR A 54 -0.30 2.41 -1.01
N VAL A 55 0.03 3.06 0.11
CA VAL A 55 0.64 4.41 0.10
C VAL A 55 2.02 4.41 -0.56
N SER A 56 2.80 3.34 -0.41
CA SER A 56 4.11 3.21 -1.05
C SER A 56 3.98 2.98 -2.55
N GLY A 57 3.16 2.02 -2.98
CA GLY A 57 3.01 1.67 -4.40
C GLY A 57 2.32 2.76 -5.21
N ALA A 58 1.09 3.11 -4.82
CA ALA A 58 0.31 4.12 -5.53
C ALA A 58 0.97 5.51 -5.41
N GLY A 59 1.46 5.87 -4.22
CA GLY A 59 2.17 7.13 -4.00
C GLY A 59 3.45 7.25 -4.82
N ARG A 60 4.21 6.15 -4.98
CA ARG A 60 5.38 6.13 -5.86
C ARG A 60 4.99 6.36 -7.32
N PHE A 61 3.97 5.66 -7.82
CA PHE A 61 3.49 5.87 -9.20
C PHE A 61 3.10 7.32 -9.45
N LEU A 62 2.31 7.92 -8.56
CA LEU A 62 1.87 9.31 -8.70
C LEU A 62 3.06 10.27 -8.71
N LYS A 63 4.06 10.06 -7.84
CA LYS A 63 5.29 10.85 -7.82
C LYS A 63 6.16 10.69 -9.07
N ASP A 64 6.16 9.51 -9.69
CA ASP A 64 6.84 9.29 -10.97
C ASP A 64 6.12 10.00 -12.14
N ARG A 65 4.79 10.27 -12.03
CA ARG A 65 4.05 11.11 -12.98
C ARG A 65 4.20 12.61 -12.71
N ARG A 66 4.14 13.01 -11.44
CA ARG A 66 4.32 14.40 -11.01
C ARG A 66 4.96 14.44 -9.63
N ALA A 67 6.23 14.87 -9.59
CA ALA A 67 7.07 14.76 -8.38
C ALA A 67 6.58 15.60 -7.17
N ASP A 68 5.77 16.63 -7.44
CA ASP A 68 5.20 17.54 -6.45
C ASP A 68 4.06 16.94 -5.63
N VAL A 69 3.43 15.84 -6.12
CA VAL A 69 2.35 15.13 -5.43
C VAL A 69 2.75 14.81 -4.00
N LYS A 70 1.89 15.19 -3.06
CA LYS A 70 2.10 14.90 -1.64
C LYS A 70 1.49 13.55 -1.30
N VAL A 71 2.24 12.71 -0.60
CA VAL A 71 1.75 11.45 -0.07
C VAL A 71 1.72 11.61 1.44
N VAL A 72 0.53 11.53 2.02
CA VAL A 72 0.27 11.72 3.44
C VAL A 72 -0.24 10.42 4.02
N VAL A 73 0.40 9.99 5.08
CA VAL A 73 0.02 8.81 5.83
C VAL A 73 -0.83 9.24 7.03
N ALA A 74 -2.00 8.62 7.17
CA ALA A 74 -2.83 8.74 8.36
C ALA A 74 -2.58 7.53 9.28
N GLU A 75 -2.12 7.82 10.49
CA GLU A 75 -1.83 6.83 11.52
C GLU A 75 -2.88 6.93 12.63
N PRO A 76 -3.27 5.81 13.29
CA PRO A 76 -4.08 5.88 14.49
C PRO A 76 -3.39 6.72 15.57
N GLY A 77 -4.14 7.56 16.25
CA GLY A 77 -3.62 8.30 17.41
C GLY A 77 -3.27 7.38 18.57
N GLU A 78 -2.47 7.84 19.51
CA GLU A 78 -1.98 7.04 20.65
C GLU A 78 -3.09 6.36 21.46
N THR A 79 -4.28 6.96 21.50
CA THR A 79 -5.46 6.46 22.23
C THR A 79 -6.46 5.73 21.34
N SER A 80 -6.14 5.48 20.07
CA SER A 80 -7.01 4.69 19.19
C SER A 80 -7.14 3.27 19.70
N LEU A 81 -8.38 2.86 19.96
CA LEU A 81 -8.72 1.47 20.19
C LEU A 81 -9.04 0.81 18.84
N PRO A 82 -8.59 -0.43 18.59
CA PRO A 82 -9.07 -1.19 17.46
C PRO A 82 -10.59 -1.32 17.57
N THR A 83 -11.30 -0.86 16.55
CA THR A 83 -12.76 -1.01 16.43
C THR A 83 -13.13 -2.45 16.11
#